data_AF-A0A059XE15-F1
#
_entry.id   AF-A0A059XE15-F1
#
_cell.length_a   1.000
_cell.length_b   1.000
_cell.length_c   1.000
_cell.angle_alpha   90.00
_cell.angle_beta   90.00
_cell.angle_gamma   90.00
#
_symmetry.space_group_name_H-M   'P 1'
#
loop_
_entity.id
_entity.type
_entity.pdbx_description
1 polymer ?
#
loop_
_entity_poly.entity_id
_entity_poly.type
_entity_poly.pdbx_seq_one_letter_code
_entity_poly.pdbx_strand_id
1 'polypeptide(L)'
;MILVLPVFYLSILTVFLLILNWLIFQQLKTILSLESQFRYFIEKSQNNIFEVEESFAFAKVCIAKKCFSRAVVEGQLAIKKTSDLDPKTEPVIIAYLYNMLGFVYAEAKELNIAINLYQQALKIDPNYVIALNNLAKSYEDANDLKKAAAIYDKVLNLDLKNKIAIRRKNYITRVRND
;
A
#
# COMPACT_ATOMS: atom_id res chain seq x y z
N MET A 1 53.21 16.16 2.34
CA MET A 1 52.43 14.89 2.32
C MET A 1 51.40 14.79 3.45
N ILE A 2 51.64 15.38 4.64
CA ILE A 2 50.78 15.26 5.84
C ILE A 2 49.38 15.92 5.68
N LEU A 3 49.24 16.96 4.86
CA LEU A 3 47.98 17.69 4.66
C LEU A 3 47.02 17.08 3.62
N VAL A 4 47.49 16.14 2.80
CA VAL A 4 46.67 15.57 1.70
C VAL A 4 45.55 14.69 2.25
N LEU A 5 45.85 13.90 3.29
CA LEU A 5 44.89 12.98 3.90
C LEU A 5 43.73 13.73 4.61
N PRO A 6 43.98 14.77 5.43
CA PRO A 6 42.91 15.61 5.98
C PRO A 6 42.04 16.31 4.93
N VAL A 7 42.64 16.86 3.88
CA VAL A 7 41.89 17.54 2.81
C VAL A 7 41.01 16.56 2.06
N PHE A 8 41.54 15.39 1.70
CA PHE A 8 40.78 14.35 1.02
C PHE A 8 39.61 13.84 1.88
N TYR A 9 39.84 13.62 3.18
CA TYR A 9 38.78 13.28 4.13
C TYR A 9 37.69 14.35 4.21
N LEU A 10 38.08 15.63 4.34
CA LEU A 10 37.13 16.74 4.39
C LEU A 10 36.34 16.87 3.08
N SER A 11 36.96 16.65 1.92
CA SER A 11 36.26 16.66 0.63
C SER A 11 35.23 15.52 0.52
N ILE A 12 35.55 14.32 1.00
CA ILE A 12 34.58 13.22 1.04
C ILE A 12 33.44 13.57 2.00
N LEU A 13 33.77 14.09 3.19
CA LEU A 13 32.78 14.47 4.19
C LEU A 13 31.83 15.55 3.67
N THR A 14 32.33 16.56 2.95
CA THR A 14 31.48 17.62 2.39
C THR A 14 30.56 17.07 1.30
N VAL A 15 31.06 16.22 0.40
CA VAL A 15 30.22 15.55 -0.61
C VAL A 15 29.14 14.70 0.06
N PHE A 16 29.51 13.93 1.09
CA PHE A 16 28.56 13.13 1.86
C PHE A 16 27.47 14.00 2.52
N LEU A 17 27.85 15.11 3.15
CA LEU A 17 26.91 16.05 3.76
C LEU A 17 25.99 16.73 2.73
N LEU A 18 26.49 17.04 1.52
CA LEU A 18 25.66 17.58 0.44
C LEU A 18 24.62 16.56 -0.05
N ILE A 19 25.01 15.29 -0.20
CA ILE A 19 24.08 14.21 -0.55
C ILE A 19 23.03 14.04 0.56
N LEU A 20 23.47 14.02 1.82
CA LEU A 20 22.57 13.89 2.97
C LEU A 20 21.57 15.06 3.03
N ASN A 21 22.03 16.30 2.83
CA ASN A 21 21.17 17.47 2.79
C ASN A 21 20.17 17.41 1.64
N TRP A 22 20.58 16.94 0.46
CA TRP A 22 19.67 16.74 -0.67
C TRP A 22 18.59 15.69 -0.38
N LEU A 23 18.96 14.57 0.25
CA LEU A 23 18.01 13.54 0.68
C LEU A 23 17.01 14.07 1.71
N ILE A 24 17.48 14.82 2.72
CA ILE A 24 16.62 15.44 3.73
C ILE A 24 15.65 16.44 3.06
N PHE A 25 16.14 17.27 2.15
CA PHE A 25 15.32 18.22 1.41
C PHE A 25 14.23 17.52 0.58
N GLN A 26 14.57 16.42 -0.10
CA GLN A 26 13.59 15.61 -0.81
C GLN A 26 12.53 15.03 0.12
N GLN A 27 12.92 14.46 1.26
CA GLN A 27 11.99 13.93 2.25
C GLN A 27 11.07 15.04 2.78
N LEU A 28 11.61 16.21 3.10
CA LEU A 28 10.83 17.36 3.57
C LEU A 28 9.79 17.79 2.53
N LYS A 29 10.18 17.88 1.26
CA LYS A 29 9.26 18.21 0.16
C LYS A 29 8.11 17.21 0.07
N THR A 30 8.40 15.91 0.18
CA THR A 30 7.38 14.87 0.17
C THR A 30 6.42 15.00 1.36
N ILE A 31 6.93 15.24 2.56
CA ILE A 31 6.12 15.42 3.77
C ILE A 31 5.20 16.64 3.62
N LEU A 32 5.73 17.78 3.17
CA LEU A 32 4.97 19.01 2.97
C LEU A 32 3.90 18.85 1.88
N SER A 33 4.24 18.18 0.77
CA SER A 33 3.26 17.88 -0.29
C SER A 33 2.12 17.00 0.22
N LEU A 34 2.45 15.96 0.99
CA LEU A 34 1.45 15.05 1.55
C LEU A 34 0.57 15.74 2.61
N GLU A 35 1.15 16.61 3.43
CA GLU A 35 0.42 17.45 4.39
C GLU A 35 -0.54 18.42 3.70
N SER A 36 -0.09 19.05 2.61
CA SER A 36 -0.93 19.95 1.80
C SER A 36 -2.12 19.21 1.18
N GLN A 37 -1.89 18.04 0.56
CA GLN A 37 -2.96 17.21 0.01
C GLN A 37 -3.96 16.77 1.09
N PHE A 38 -3.46 16.38 2.27
CA PHE A 38 -4.33 15.98 3.38
C PHE A 38 -5.22 17.12 3.87
N ARG A 39 -4.67 18.33 4.01
CA ARG A 39 -5.44 19.52 4.41
C ARG A 39 -6.50 19.88 3.37
N TYR A 40 -6.13 19.86 2.10
CA TYR A 40 -7.05 20.08 1.00
C TYR A 40 -8.26 19.13 1.07
N PHE A 41 -8.02 17.84 1.25
CA PHE A 41 -9.10 16.87 1.35
C PHE A 41 -9.94 17.00 2.63
N ILE A 42 -9.34 17.37 3.76
CA ILE A 42 -10.10 17.66 4.99
C ILE A 42 -11.08 18.81 4.79
N GLU A 43 -10.61 19.93 4.24
CA GLU A 43 -11.43 21.11 4.02
C GLU A 43 -12.55 20.81 3.03
N LYS A 44 -12.22 20.13 1.94
CA LYS A 44 -13.20 19.74 0.92
C LYS A 44 -14.22 18.73 1.44
N SER A 45 -13.81 17.76 2.26
CA SER A 45 -14.67 16.78 2.94
C SER A 45 -15.72 17.46 3.82
N GLN A 46 -15.34 18.52 4.55
CA GLN A 46 -16.26 19.28 5.41
C GLN A 46 -17.34 20.03 4.63
N ASN A 47 -17.07 20.41 3.37
CA ASN A 47 -18.00 21.14 2.52
C ASN A 47 -18.98 20.22 1.75
N ASN A 48 -18.99 18.90 2.02
CA ASN A 48 -19.91 17.89 1.48
C ASN A 48 -19.91 17.70 -0.06
N ILE A 49 -18.91 18.23 -0.77
CA ILE A 49 -18.72 18.00 -2.21
C ILE A 49 -17.53 17.04 -2.37
N PHE A 50 -17.78 15.75 -2.20
CA PHE A 50 -16.76 14.71 -2.36
C PHE A 50 -17.23 13.69 -3.38
N GLU A 51 -16.60 13.66 -4.54
CA GLU A 51 -16.84 12.62 -5.54
C GLU A 51 -16.22 11.28 -5.10
N VAL A 52 -16.57 10.19 -5.79
CA VAL A 52 -16.07 8.85 -5.48
C VAL A 52 -14.54 8.79 -5.60
N GLU A 53 -14.01 9.34 -6.68
CA GLU A 53 -12.57 9.39 -6.97
C GLU A 53 -11.80 10.16 -5.90
N GLU A 54 -12.41 11.22 -5.37
CA GLU A 54 -11.83 12.06 -4.31
C GLU A 54 -11.84 11.36 -2.97
N SER A 55 -12.93 10.64 -2.66
CA SER A 55 -13.05 9.77 -1.50
C SER A 55 -11.94 8.71 -1.50
N PHE A 56 -11.73 8.08 -2.66
CA PHE A 56 -10.64 7.12 -2.87
C PHE A 56 -9.26 7.76 -2.72
N ALA A 57 -9.02 8.91 -3.37
CA ALA A 57 -7.77 9.64 -3.28
C ALA A 57 -7.45 10.05 -1.83
N PHE A 58 -8.45 10.52 -1.09
CA PHE A 58 -8.29 10.90 0.30
C PHE A 58 -7.95 9.71 1.19
N ALA A 59 -8.60 8.56 0.98
CA ALA A 59 -8.25 7.33 1.69
C ALA A 59 -6.79 6.91 1.42
N LYS A 60 -6.29 7.04 0.18
CA LYS A 60 -4.85 6.82 -0.14
C LYS A 60 -3.94 7.74 0.64
N VAL A 61 -4.25 9.04 0.70
CA VAL A 61 -3.47 10.03 1.44
C VAL A 61 -3.48 9.70 2.94
N CYS A 62 -4.63 9.31 3.49
CA CYS A 62 -4.74 8.89 4.88
C CYS A 62 -3.85 7.67 5.18
N ILE A 63 -3.81 6.67 4.29
CA ILE A 63 -2.93 5.50 4.45
C ILE A 63 -1.46 5.89 4.41
N ALA A 64 -1.06 6.74 3.47
CA ALA A 64 0.31 7.23 3.38
C ALA A 64 0.72 7.99 4.66
N LYS A 65 -0.22 8.67 5.31
CA LYS A 65 -0.03 9.36 6.61
C LYS A 65 -0.25 8.46 7.83
N LYS A 66 -0.57 7.18 7.65
CA LYS A 66 -0.95 6.23 8.72
C LYS A 66 -2.18 6.65 9.54
N CYS A 67 -3.05 7.49 8.97
CA CYS A 67 -4.34 7.86 9.55
C CYS A 67 -5.41 6.79 9.23
N PHE A 68 -5.23 5.59 9.80
CA PHE A 68 -6.01 4.41 9.42
C PHE A 68 -7.51 4.52 9.70
N SER A 69 -7.92 5.10 10.82
CA SER A 69 -9.34 5.30 11.13
C SER A 69 -10.04 6.12 10.04
N ARG A 70 -9.42 7.22 9.62
CA ARG A 70 -9.96 8.08 8.55
C ARG A 70 -9.92 7.39 7.20
N ALA A 71 -8.85 6.66 6.89
CA ALA A 71 -8.78 5.87 5.66
C ALA A 71 -9.94 4.87 5.55
N VAL A 72 -10.32 4.21 6.66
CA VAL A 72 -11.45 3.29 6.67
C VAL A 72 -12.76 4.00 6.40
N VAL A 73 -13.02 5.12 7.09
CA VAL A 73 -14.25 5.91 6.91
C VAL A 73 -14.40 6.39 5.47
N GLU A 74 -13.37 7.02 4.92
CA GLU A 74 -13.40 7.55 3.55
C GLU A 74 -13.51 6.43 2.50
N GLY A 75 -12.83 5.30 2.72
CA GLY A 75 -12.92 4.13 1.85
C GLY A 75 -14.32 3.50 1.85
N GLN A 76 -14.94 3.34 3.02
CA GLN A 76 -16.32 2.82 3.13
C GLN A 76 -17.34 3.78 2.51
N LEU A 77 -17.17 5.08 2.73
CA LEU A 77 -18.01 6.11 2.14
C LEU A 77 -17.89 6.13 0.61
N ALA A 78 -16.68 5.95 0.07
CA ALA A 78 -16.45 5.79 -1.36
C ALA A 78 -17.21 4.57 -1.91
N ILE A 79 -17.07 3.39 -1.30
CA ILE A 79 -17.76 2.17 -1.71
C ILE A 79 -19.28 2.38 -1.72
N LYS A 80 -19.84 2.97 -0.65
CA LYS A 80 -21.28 3.23 -0.55
C LYS A 80 -21.77 4.15 -1.67
N LYS A 81 -21.06 5.24 -1.93
CA LYS A 81 -21.39 6.15 -3.03
C LYS A 81 -21.30 5.45 -4.39
N THR A 82 -20.30 4.60 -4.61
CA THR A 82 -20.18 3.84 -5.86
C THR A 82 -21.32 2.85 -6.04
N SER A 83 -21.80 2.20 -4.96
CA SER A 83 -22.94 1.27 -5.04
C SER A 83 -24.27 1.98 -5.32
N ASP A 84 -24.38 3.26 -4.96
CA ASP A 84 -25.56 4.10 -5.25
C ASP A 84 -25.55 4.62 -6.71
N LEU A 85 -24.41 4.54 -7.40
CA LEU A 85 -24.21 4.91 -8.81
C LEU A 85 -24.35 3.67 -9.71
N ASP A 86 -24.65 3.86 -11.01
CA ASP A 86 -24.92 2.76 -11.96
C ASP A 86 -23.82 1.66 -11.84
N PRO A 87 -24.19 0.39 -11.54
CA PRO A 87 -23.26 -0.72 -11.28
C PRO A 87 -22.23 -0.98 -12.39
N LYS A 88 -22.47 -0.47 -13.60
CA LYS A 88 -21.57 -0.63 -14.75
C LYS A 88 -20.40 0.35 -14.75
N THR A 89 -20.47 1.42 -13.97
CA THR A 89 -19.61 2.58 -14.23
C THR A 89 -18.17 2.38 -13.79
N GLU A 90 -17.84 1.52 -12.79
CA GLU A 90 -16.43 1.20 -12.50
C GLU A 90 -16.21 0.05 -11.47
N PRO A 91 -16.42 -1.23 -11.85
CA PRO A 91 -16.14 -2.36 -10.96
C PRO A 91 -14.69 -2.36 -10.44
N VAL A 92 -13.74 -1.85 -11.23
CA VAL A 92 -12.31 -1.82 -10.89
C VAL A 92 -12.01 -0.92 -9.68
N ILE A 93 -12.67 0.23 -9.53
CA ILE A 93 -12.44 1.12 -8.37
C ILE A 93 -12.88 0.44 -7.07
N ILE A 94 -14.00 -0.29 -7.09
CA ILE A 94 -14.49 -1.01 -5.92
C ILE A 94 -13.48 -2.09 -5.49
N ALA A 95 -12.87 -2.81 -6.44
CA ALA A 95 -11.80 -3.76 -6.13
C ALA A 95 -10.59 -3.08 -5.46
N TYR A 96 -10.20 -1.89 -5.93
CA TYR A 96 -9.12 -1.11 -5.33
C TYR A 96 -9.45 -0.64 -3.91
N LEU A 97 -10.69 -0.20 -3.68
CA LEU A 97 -11.19 0.20 -2.36
C LEU A 97 -11.18 -0.98 -1.38
N TYR A 98 -11.66 -2.15 -1.79
CA TYR A 98 -11.61 -3.36 -0.95
C TYR A 98 -10.17 -3.76 -0.61
N ASN A 99 -9.26 -3.76 -1.59
CA ASN A 99 -7.84 -4.04 -1.33
C ASN A 99 -7.22 -3.01 -0.39
N MET A 100 -7.58 -1.73 -0.55
CA MET A 100 -7.10 -0.66 0.31
C MET A 100 -7.57 -0.84 1.75
N LEU A 101 -8.87 -1.09 1.97
CA LEU A 101 -9.40 -1.36 3.31
C LEU A 101 -8.75 -2.60 3.90
N GLY A 102 -8.60 -3.66 3.10
CA GLY A 102 -7.91 -4.88 3.51
C GLY A 102 -6.49 -4.61 4.00
N PHE A 103 -5.75 -3.74 3.31
CA PHE A 103 -4.41 -3.29 3.74
C PHE A 103 -4.45 -2.60 5.11
N VAL A 104 -5.41 -1.70 5.32
CA VAL A 104 -5.53 -1.00 6.60
C VAL A 104 -5.81 -1.97 7.75
N TYR A 105 -6.72 -2.93 7.57
CA TYR A 105 -7.01 -3.95 8.59
C TYR A 105 -5.84 -4.92 8.81
N ALA A 106 -5.07 -5.26 7.76
CA ALA A 106 -3.88 -6.09 7.88
C ALA A 106 -2.79 -5.40 8.74
N GLU A 107 -2.57 -4.10 8.52
CA GLU A 107 -1.65 -3.30 9.34
C GLU A 107 -2.12 -3.19 10.79
N ALA A 108 -3.43 -3.18 11.02
CA ALA A 108 -4.05 -3.24 12.35
C ALA A 108 -4.06 -4.65 12.99
N LYS A 109 -3.47 -5.67 12.33
CA LYS A 109 -3.47 -7.08 12.75
C LYS A 109 -4.85 -7.75 12.80
N GLU A 110 -5.87 -7.14 12.20
CA GLU A 110 -7.21 -7.70 12.04
C GLU A 110 -7.27 -8.58 10.78
N LEU A 111 -6.50 -9.68 10.80
CA LEU A 111 -6.22 -10.51 9.62
C LEU A 111 -7.48 -11.12 8.99
N ASN A 112 -8.47 -11.51 9.80
CA ASN A 112 -9.72 -12.09 9.30
C ASN A 112 -10.51 -11.09 8.44
N ILE A 113 -10.57 -9.83 8.87
CA ILE A 113 -11.25 -8.77 8.15
C ILE A 113 -10.46 -8.45 6.87
N ALA A 114 -9.13 -8.35 6.97
CA ALA A 114 -8.26 -8.11 5.84
C ALA A 114 -8.43 -9.17 4.74
N ILE A 115 -8.37 -10.45 5.10
CA ILE A 115 -8.57 -11.59 4.18
C ILE A 115 -9.92 -11.48 3.48
N ASN A 116 -11.00 -11.21 4.22
CA ASN A 116 -12.33 -11.08 3.64
C ASN A 116 -12.38 -9.93 2.61
N LEU A 117 -11.81 -8.77 2.95
CA LEU A 117 -11.78 -7.62 2.06
C LEU A 117 -10.95 -7.89 0.80
N TYR A 118 -9.79 -8.54 0.91
CA TYR A 118 -9.03 -8.94 -0.27
C TYR A 118 -9.79 -9.94 -1.16
N GLN A 119 -10.52 -10.87 -0.55
CA GLN A 119 -11.39 -11.78 -1.30
C GLN A 119 -12.52 -11.03 -2.01
N GLN A 120 -13.10 -9.99 -1.41
CA GLN A 120 -14.09 -9.15 -2.07
C GLN A 120 -13.49 -8.39 -3.27
N ALA A 121 -12.27 -7.86 -3.14
CA ALA A 121 -11.55 -7.27 -4.26
C ALA A 121 -11.37 -8.27 -5.41
N LEU A 122 -10.99 -9.51 -5.08
CA LEU A 122 -10.74 -10.58 -6.06
C LEU A 122 -11.99 -11.20 -6.66
N LYS A 123 -13.17 -11.03 -6.03
CA LYS A 123 -14.45 -11.38 -6.65
C LYS A 123 -14.78 -10.44 -7.80
N ILE A 124 -14.34 -9.19 -7.71
CA ILE A 124 -14.60 -8.15 -8.72
C ILE A 124 -13.51 -8.16 -9.80
N ASP A 125 -12.24 -8.21 -9.40
CA ASP A 125 -11.10 -8.41 -10.30
C ASP A 125 -10.28 -9.64 -9.88
N PRO A 126 -10.57 -10.82 -10.47
CA PRO A 126 -9.87 -12.07 -10.15
C PRO A 126 -8.37 -12.07 -10.44
N ASN A 127 -7.89 -11.14 -11.26
CA ASN A 127 -6.50 -11.02 -11.71
C ASN A 127 -5.77 -9.86 -11.04
N TYR A 128 -6.36 -9.25 -10.01
CA TYR A 128 -5.74 -8.13 -9.31
C TYR A 128 -4.50 -8.58 -8.51
N VAL A 129 -3.33 -8.50 -9.15
CA VAL A 129 -2.04 -9.00 -8.64
C VAL A 129 -1.68 -8.42 -7.27
N ILE A 130 -2.01 -7.15 -7.03
CA ILE A 130 -1.73 -6.50 -5.73
C ILE A 130 -2.58 -7.13 -4.62
N ALA A 131 -3.89 -7.32 -4.84
CA ALA A 131 -4.77 -7.96 -3.87
C ALA A 131 -4.41 -9.43 -3.63
N LEU A 132 -3.99 -10.16 -4.68
CA LEU A 132 -3.47 -11.53 -4.52
C LEU A 132 -2.23 -11.58 -3.62
N ASN A 133 -1.25 -10.70 -3.84
CA ASN A 133 -0.06 -10.64 -3.00
C ASN A 133 -0.39 -10.30 -1.53
N ASN A 134 -1.31 -9.35 -1.32
CA ASN A 134 -1.75 -8.95 0.01
C ASN A 134 -2.55 -10.06 0.72
N LEU A 135 -3.41 -10.77 -0.01
CA LEU A 135 -4.13 -11.94 0.51
C LEU A 135 -3.16 -13.05 0.91
N ALA A 136 -2.19 -13.37 0.06
CA ALA A 136 -1.17 -14.38 0.35
C ALA A 136 -0.37 -14.02 1.60
N LYS A 137 0.09 -12.76 1.71
CA LYS A 137 0.79 -12.25 2.89
C LYS A 137 -0.09 -12.37 4.15
N SER A 138 -1.38 -12.06 4.05
CA SER A 138 -2.30 -12.15 5.19
C SER A 138 -2.53 -13.59 5.63
N TYR A 139 -2.52 -14.55 4.69
CA TYR A 139 -2.50 -15.98 5.04
C TYR A 139 -1.18 -16.41 5.69
N GLU A 140 -0.03 -15.90 5.23
CA GLU A 140 1.26 -16.12 5.91
C GLU A 140 1.22 -15.59 7.35
N ASP A 141 0.75 -14.35 7.54
CA ASP A 141 0.63 -13.70 8.84
C ASP A 141 -0.36 -14.44 9.76
N ALA A 142 -1.37 -15.12 9.19
CA ALA A 142 -2.30 -16.00 9.89
C ALA A 142 -1.78 -17.45 10.05
N ASN A 143 -0.52 -17.71 9.68
CA ASN A 143 0.15 -19.01 9.72
C ASN A 143 -0.47 -20.11 8.82
N ASP A 144 -1.33 -19.74 7.86
CA ASP A 144 -1.87 -20.64 6.83
C ASP A 144 -0.96 -20.64 5.59
N LEU A 145 0.24 -21.20 5.77
CA LEU A 145 1.27 -21.28 4.72
C LEU A 145 0.79 -22.09 3.50
N LYS A 146 -0.18 -23.00 3.69
CA LYS A 146 -0.74 -23.79 2.57
C LYS A 146 -1.53 -22.89 1.63
N LYS A 147 -2.46 -22.08 2.15
CA LYS A 147 -3.22 -21.14 1.32
C LYS A 147 -2.33 -20.03 0.77
N ALA A 148 -1.40 -19.51 1.56
CA ALA A 148 -0.45 -18.50 1.09
C ALA A 148 0.32 -18.97 -0.15
N ALA A 149 0.90 -20.18 -0.12
CA ALA A 149 1.63 -20.73 -1.26
C ALA A 149 0.75 -20.84 -2.52
N ALA A 150 -0.48 -21.34 -2.39
CA ALA A 150 -1.40 -21.47 -3.52
C ALA A 150 -1.76 -20.10 -4.14
N ILE A 151 -1.93 -19.06 -3.33
CA ILE A 151 -2.18 -17.71 -3.85
C ILE A 151 -0.92 -17.13 -4.49
N TYR A 152 0.28 -17.37 -3.93
CA TYR A 152 1.52 -16.97 -4.59
C TYR A 152 1.76 -17.67 -5.93
N ASP A 153 1.36 -18.94 -6.06
CA ASP A 153 1.37 -19.64 -7.34
C ASP A 153 0.46 -18.94 -8.36
N LYS A 154 -0.73 -18.54 -7.93
CA LYS A 154 -1.64 -17.75 -8.79
C LYS A 154 -1.03 -16.41 -9.20
N VAL A 155 -0.33 -15.71 -8.30
CA VAL A 155 0.41 -14.48 -8.64
C VAL A 155 1.45 -14.76 -9.72
N LEU A 156 2.25 -15.82 -9.57
CA LEU A 156 3.31 -16.15 -10.50
C LEU A 156 2.78 -16.61 -11.86
N ASN A 157 1.59 -17.20 -11.93
CA ASN A 157 0.93 -17.51 -13.19
C ASN A 157 0.51 -16.26 -13.97
N LEU A 158 0.18 -15.16 -13.27
CA LEU A 158 -0.18 -13.88 -13.89
C LEU A 158 1.05 -12.99 -14.16
N ASP A 159 2.04 -13.03 -13.26
CA ASP A 159 3.27 -12.26 -13.33
C ASP A 159 4.46 -13.14 -12.89
N LEU A 160 5.09 -13.79 -13.86
CA LEU A 160 6.23 -14.70 -13.65
C LEU A 160 7.45 -14.00 -13.03
N LYS A 161 7.53 -12.67 -13.10
CA LYS A 161 8.66 -11.88 -12.57
C LYS A 161 8.32 -11.18 -11.25
N ASN A 162 7.19 -11.54 -10.62
CA ASN A 162 6.76 -10.93 -9.37
C ASN A 162 7.75 -11.25 -8.22
N LYS A 163 8.62 -10.29 -7.91
CA LYS A 163 9.68 -10.45 -6.89
C LYS A 163 9.14 -10.82 -5.51
N ILE A 164 7.97 -10.30 -5.14
CA ILE A 164 7.34 -10.56 -3.84
C ILE A 164 6.93 -12.03 -3.76
N ALA A 165 6.16 -12.50 -4.74
CA ALA A 165 5.68 -13.88 -4.77
C ALA A 165 6.83 -14.89 -4.86
N ILE A 166 7.85 -14.64 -5.70
CA ILE A 166 9.05 -15.51 -5.78
C ILE A 166 9.72 -15.63 -4.41
N ARG A 167 10.00 -14.49 -3.76
CA ARG A 167 10.70 -14.47 -2.46
C ARG A 167 9.91 -15.21 -1.39
N ARG A 168 8.60 -14.97 -1.31
CA ARG A 168 7.73 -15.56 -0.29
C ARG A 168 7.49 -17.05 -0.52
N LYS A 169 7.26 -17.48 -1.76
CA LYS A 169 7.14 -18.91 -2.10
C LYS A 169 8.42 -19.70 -1.75
N ASN A 170 9.59 -19.14 -2.04
CA ASN A 170 10.87 -19.77 -1.67
C ASN A 170 11.02 -19.90 -0.15
N TYR A 171 10.61 -18.90 0.61
CA TYR A 171 10.58 -18.96 2.08
C TYR A 171 9.66 -20.08 2.56
N ILE A 172 8.40 -20.12 2.11
CA ILE A 172 7.43 -21.15 2.51
C ILE A 172 7.92 -22.56 2.18
N THR A 173 8.57 -22.74 1.02
CA THR A 173 9.09 -24.05 0.60
C THR A 173 10.20 -24.54 1.53
N ARG A 174 11.08 -23.64 1.98
CA ARG A 174 12.14 -24.00 2.94
C ARG A 174 11.56 -24.40 4.29
N VAL A 175 10.66 -23.58 4.84
CA VAL A 175 10.00 -23.84 6.13
C VAL A 175 9.20 -25.15 6.15
N ARG A 176 8.69 -25.60 4.99
CA ARG A 176 7.99 -26.90 4.88
C ARG A 176 8.91 -28.11 4.82
N ASN A 177 10.18 -27.92 4.46
CA ASN A 177 11.15 -29.00 4.28
C ASN A 177 12.08 -29.15 5.49
N ASP A 178 12.01 -28.23 6.46
CA ASP A 178 12.66 -28.27 7.77
C ASP A 178 11.71 -28.90 8.82
#